data_AF-A0AAV9TJ99-F1
#
_entry.id   AF-A0AAV9TJ99-F1
#
_cell.length_a   1.000
_cell.length_b   1.000
_cell.length_c   1.000
_cell.angle_alpha   90.00
_cell.angle_beta   90.00
_cell.angle_gamma   90.00
#
_symmetry.space_group_name_H-M   'P 1'
#
loop_
_entity.id
_entity.type
_entity.pdbx_description
1 polymer ?
#
loop_
_entity_poly.entity_id
_entity_poly.type
_entity_poly.pdbx_seq_one_letter_code
_entity_poly.pdbx_strand_id
1 'polypeptide(L)'
;MPWSSDVPGATTGSTYNFNLSYYAHMCRIRQIHSKILSATQTIAPEARAEFTKETRAAIDQWSQDGQMYGYGRVNTEGYASSLGLTHVAAITRVILYRLDPADIDSPDIDEKLQACCDFVGIFRALQKKRQIPKHWGDMLFSFQVGVTMVYIVFRRAVPIPKNVDRAIRDVASSLAIFADRSEKADVYRDCLDVLANSISRSCTPGTIDEESRREISGMVQQIIESGTAPDVASMLSEMSQVSGDG
;
A
#
# COMPACT_ATOMS: atom_id res chain seq x y z
N MET A 1 -36.41 29.07 -29.80
CA MET A 1 -35.71 27.98 -29.09
C MET A 1 -35.50 28.41 -27.65
N PRO A 2 -36.25 27.86 -26.68
CA PRO A 2 -36.27 28.32 -25.28
C PRO A 2 -35.00 27.99 -24.48
N TRP A 3 -34.00 27.37 -25.11
CA TRP A 3 -32.70 27.02 -24.51
C TRP A 3 -31.58 28.02 -24.83
N SER A 4 -31.88 29.11 -25.53
CA SER A 4 -30.91 30.19 -25.80
C SER A 4 -30.90 31.30 -24.72
N SER A 5 -31.76 31.18 -23.70
CA SER A 5 -31.82 32.11 -22.56
C SER A 5 -30.97 31.68 -21.35
N ASP A 6 -30.35 30.50 -21.40
CA ASP A 6 -29.44 30.01 -20.34
C ASP A 6 -27.99 30.44 -20.59
N VAL A 7 -27.78 31.63 -21.16
CA VAL A 7 -26.46 32.26 -21.12
C VAL A 7 -26.33 32.88 -19.73
N PRO A 8 -25.38 32.44 -18.88
CA PRO A 8 -25.18 33.06 -17.59
C PRO A 8 -24.98 34.56 -17.81
N GLY A 9 -25.93 35.34 -17.31
CA GLY A 9 -25.90 36.79 -17.39
C GLY A 9 -24.57 37.30 -16.89
N ALA A 10 -24.06 38.31 -17.59
CA ALA A 10 -22.96 39.16 -17.18
C ALA A 10 -23.22 39.70 -15.76
N THR A 11 -22.82 38.92 -14.76
CA THR A 11 -22.89 39.25 -13.35
C THR A 11 -21.49 39.67 -12.96
N THR A 12 -21.31 40.99 -12.89
CA THR A 12 -20.39 41.65 -11.96
C THR A 12 -19.08 40.91 -11.68
N GLY A 13 -18.08 41.10 -12.56
CA GLY A 13 -16.65 41.25 -12.22
C GLY A 13 -16.03 40.46 -11.05
N SER A 14 -16.50 39.25 -10.75
CA SER A 14 -15.85 38.33 -9.84
C SER A 14 -15.33 37.19 -10.69
N THR A 15 -14.07 37.30 -11.09
CA THR A 15 -13.31 36.17 -11.59
C THR A 15 -13.33 35.11 -10.49
N TYR A 16 -14.16 34.08 -10.63
CA TYR A 16 -14.11 32.90 -9.77
C TYR A 16 -12.70 32.31 -9.88
N ASN A 17 -11.86 32.63 -8.90
CA ASN A 17 -10.48 32.21 -8.87
C ASN A 17 -10.44 30.78 -8.30
N PHE A 18 -10.67 29.77 -9.15
CA PHE A 18 -10.57 28.38 -8.73
C PHE A 18 -9.13 28.07 -8.34
N ASN A 19 -8.88 27.82 -7.05
CA ASN A 19 -7.58 27.38 -6.58
C ASN A 19 -7.37 25.89 -6.95
N LEU A 20 -6.73 25.65 -8.10
CA LEU A 20 -6.39 24.32 -8.61
C LEU A 20 -5.08 23.75 -8.05
N SER A 21 -4.44 24.43 -7.09
CA SER A 21 -3.11 24.07 -6.58
C SER A 21 -3.09 22.65 -6.01
N TYR A 22 -4.08 22.27 -5.21
CA TYR A 22 -4.20 20.90 -4.69
C TYR A 22 -4.36 19.85 -5.79
N TYR A 23 -5.17 20.15 -6.81
CA TYR A 23 -5.34 19.23 -7.94
C TYR A 23 -4.02 19.03 -8.68
N ALA A 24 -3.32 20.12 -8.99
CA ALA A 24 -1.99 20.07 -9.60
C ALA A 24 -0.99 19.31 -8.73
N HIS A 25 -1.04 19.48 -7.41
CA HIS A 25 -0.22 18.76 -6.46
C HIS A 25 -0.49 17.25 -6.49
N MET A 26 -1.77 16.84 -6.49
CA MET A 26 -2.14 15.42 -6.63
C MET A 26 -1.74 14.85 -8.00
N CYS A 27 -1.79 15.64 -9.08
CA CYS A 27 -1.30 15.22 -10.39
C CYS A 27 0.20 14.90 -10.36
N ARG A 28 1.02 15.67 -9.62
CA ARG A 28 2.47 15.42 -9.51
C ARG A 28 2.77 14.04 -8.92
N ILE A 29 2.10 13.65 -7.82
CA ILE A 29 2.34 12.30 -7.25
C ILE A 29 1.82 11.18 -8.15
N ARG A 30 0.76 11.43 -8.92
CA ARG A 30 0.29 10.46 -9.94
C ARG A 30 1.28 10.31 -11.09
N GLN A 31 1.98 11.39 -11.48
CA GLN A 31 3.08 11.32 -12.46
C GLN A 31 4.27 10.52 -11.90
N ILE A 32 4.63 10.72 -10.63
CA ILE A 32 5.67 9.92 -9.96
C ILE A 32 5.28 8.43 -9.96
N HIS A 33 4.04 8.10 -9.56
CA HIS A 33 3.53 6.73 -9.63
C HIS A 33 3.62 6.14 -11.04
N SER A 34 3.19 6.89 -12.06
CA SER A 34 3.28 6.45 -13.45
C SER A 34 4.73 6.18 -13.86
N LYS A 35 5.68 7.06 -13.47
CA LYS A 35 7.11 6.90 -13.75
C LYS A 35 7.64 5.60 -13.14
N ILE A 36 7.27 5.31 -11.89
CA ILE A 36 7.64 4.06 -11.21
C ILE A 36 7.14 2.85 -12.01
N LEU A 37 5.85 2.79 -12.30
CA LEU A 37 5.24 1.65 -13.00
C LEU A 37 5.85 1.43 -14.39
N SER A 38 6.15 2.50 -15.13
CA SER A 38 6.80 2.42 -16.44
C SER A 38 8.27 1.99 -16.34
N ALA A 39 9.01 2.48 -15.35
CA ALA A 39 10.42 2.14 -15.15
C ALA A 39 10.60 0.68 -14.72
N THR A 40 9.68 0.14 -13.91
CA THR A 40 9.70 -1.26 -13.43
C THR A 40 9.85 -2.30 -14.54
N GLN A 41 9.42 -1.99 -15.76
CA GLN A 41 9.47 -2.89 -16.92
C GLN A 41 10.71 -2.69 -17.81
N THR A 42 11.36 -1.53 -17.74
CA THR A 42 12.28 -1.07 -18.79
C THR A 42 13.64 -0.62 -18.27
N ILE A 43 13.79 -0.41 -16.96
CA ILE A 43 15.02 0.11 -16.39
C ILE A 43 16.12 -0.96 -16.37
N ALA A 44 17.30 -0.58 -16.82
CA ALA A 44 18.48 -1.43 -16.75
C ALA A 44 18.91 -1.62 -15.27
N PRO A 45 19.42 -2.80 -14.87
CA PRO A 45 19.82 -3.08 -13.49
C PRO A 45 20.76 -2.03 -12.89
N GLU A 46 21.72 -1.55 -13.67
CA GLU A 46 22.72 -0.55 -13.27
C GLU A 46 22.12 0.84 -12.97
N ALA A 47 21.00 1.20 -13.61
CA ALA A 47 20.34 2.49 -13.41
C ALA A 47 19.29 2.45 -12.27
N ARG A 48 18.98 1.25 -11.75
CA ARG A 48 17.91 1.05 -10.76
C ARG A 48 18.17 1.80 -9.46
N ALA A 49 19.40 1.70 -8.92
CA ALA A 49 19.73 2.31 -7.64
C ALA A 49 19.60 3.85 -7.66
N GLU A 50 20.10 4.48 -8.73
CA GLU A 50 19.99 5.93 -8.92
C GLU A 50 18.53 6.36 -9.09
N PHE A 51 17.77 5.65 -9.93
CA PHE A 51 16.34 5.90 -10.11
C PHE A 51 15.56 5.80 -8.80
N THR A 52 15.82 4.77 -7.99
CA THR A 52 15.17 4.57 -6.69
C THR A 52 15.47 5.74 -5.76
N LYS A 53 16.74 6.14 -5.67
CA LYS A 53 17.18 7.27 -4.84
C LYS A 53 16.52 8.59 -5.25
N GLU A 54 16.55 8.93 -6.54
CA GLU A 54 15.94 10.15 -7.06
C GLU A 54 14.43 10.17 -6.87
N THR A 55 13.78 9.04 -7.14
CA THR A 55 12.32 8.93 -7.04
C THR A 55 11.88 9.01 -5.58
N ARG A 56 12.62 8.40 -4.64
CA ARG A 56 12.39 8.56 -3.20
C ARG A 56 12.46 10.03 -2.80
N ALA A 57 13.50 10.74 -3.21
CA ALA A 57 13.65 12.17 -2.90
C ALA A 57 12.49 13.01 -3.46
N ALA A 58 12.01 12.69 -4.67
CA ALA A 58 10.84 13.36 -5.25
C ALA A 58 9.54 13.10 -4.48
N ILE A 59 9.34 11.88 -3.95
CA ILE A 59 8.19 11.55 -3.08
C ILE A 59 8.29 12.32 -1.76
N ASP A 60 9.48 12.36 -1.16
CA ASP A 60 9.73 13.04 0.11
C ASP A 60 9.45 14.53 -0.02
N GLN A 61 10.00 15.16 -1.06
CA GLN A 61 9.75 16.56 -1.39
C GLN A 61 8.26 16.84 -1.60
N TRP A 62 7.57 15.99 -2.38
CA TRP A 62 6.13 16.12 -2.60
C TRP A 62 5.34 16.11 -1.28
N SER A 63 5.69 15.22 -0.36
CA SER A 63 5.02 15.13 0.96
C SER A 63 5.32 16.32 1.89
N GLN A 64 6.42 17.04 1.65
CA GLN A 64 6.93 18.13 2.46
C GLN A 64 6.62 19.53 1.89
N ASP A 65 5.99 19.64 0.72
CA ASP A 65 5.62 20.91 0.07
C ASP A 65 4.61 21.71 0.93
N GLY A 66 5.14 22.34 1.98
CA GLY A 66 4.40 23.00 3.05
C GLY A 66 3.57 24.20 2.59
N GLN A 67 3.78 24.65 1.36
CA GLN A 67 3.03 25.75 0.76
C GLN A 67 1.58 25.40 0.41
N MET A 68 1.23 24.11 0.31
CA MET A 68 -0.18 23.69 0.10
C MET A 68 -1.06 23.84 1.35
N TYR A 69 -0.46 23.95 2.55
CA TYR A 69 -1.20 24.07 3.81
C TYR A 69 -1.68 25.50 4.10
N GLY A 70 -1.12 26.52 3.43
CA GLY A 70 -1.42 27.93 3.69
C GLY A 70 -2.56 28.52 2.85
N TYR A 71 -2.83 27.97 1.66
CA TYR A 71 -3.80 28.56 0.73
C TYR A 71 -5.19 27.90 0.83
N GLY A 72 -5.91 28.23 1.91
CA GLY A 72 -7.37 28.38 1.88
C GLY A 72 -8.23 27.13 1.64
N ARG A 73 -8.07 26.05 2.43
CA ARG A 73 -9.05 24.95 2.42
C ARG A 73 -9.87 24.84 3.71
N VAL A 74 -11.17 25.08 3.57
CA VAL A 74 -12.22 24.65 4.50
C VAL A 74 -12.46 23.16 4.23
N ASN A 75 -11.73 22.30 4.94
CA ASN A 75 -11.88 20.83 5.13
C ASN A 75 -10.49 20.17 5.21
N THR A 76 -9.94 20.14 6.42
CA THR A 76 -8.59 19.63 6.77
C THR A 76 -8.58 18.13 7.10
N GLU A 77 -9.57 17.37 6.64
CA GLU A 77 -9.74 15.94 6.95
C GLU A 77 -9.53 15.06 5.70
N GLY A 78 -9.26 13.76 5.92
CA GLY A 78 -9.05 12.79 4.86
C GLY A 78 -7.76 12.98 4.06
N TYR A 79 -7.76 12.61 2.77
CA TYR A 79 -6.55 12.66 1.92
C TYR A 79 -6.00 14.06 1.69
N ALA A 80 -6.81 15.10 1.87
CA ALA A 80 -6.38 16.49 1.77
C ALA A 80 -5.69 17.01 3.04
N SER A 81 -5.74 16.25 4.14
CA SER A 81 -5.01 16.56 5.36
C SER A 81 -3.52 16.26 5.21
N SER A 82 -2.66 16.86 6.05
CA SER A 82 -1.24 16.53 6.10
C SER A 82 -0.98 15.03 6.30
N LEU A 83 -1.78 14.39 7.15
CA LEU A 83 -1.69 12.94 7.39
C LEU A 83 -2.15 12.13 6.17
N GLY A 84 -3.17 12.60 5.45
CA GLY A 84 -3.64 12.03 4.20
C GLY A 84 -2.61 12.08 3.07
N LEU A 85 -1.90 13.20 2.93
CA LEU A 85 -0.79 13.32 1.98
C LEU A 85 0.38 12.41 2.36
N THR A 86 0.72 12.35 3.65
CA THR A 86 1.76 11.42 4.15
C THR A 86 1.40 9.98 3.83
N HIS A 87 0.11 9.62 3.91
CA HIS A 87 -0.37 8.30 3.53
C HIS A 87 -0.23 8.02 2.03
N VAL A 88 -0.58 8.98 1.17
CA VAL A 88 -0.36 8.86 -0.28
C VAL A 88 1.12 8.69 -0.59
N ALA A 89 2.01 9.45 0.07
CA ALA A 89 3.45 9.29 -0.07
C ALA A 89 3.92 7.90 0.38
N ALA A 90 3.39 7.37 1.49
CA ALA A 90 3.73 6.04 1.98
C ALA A 90 3.31 4.94 1.00
N ILE A 91 2.11 5.03 0.39
CA ILE A 91 1.70 4.15 -0.71
C ILE A 91 2.73 4.20 -1.85
N THR A 92 3.11 5.41 -2.28
CA THR A 92 4.08 5.58 -3.37
C THR A 92 5.45 4.99 -3.04
N ARG A 93 5.92 5.13 -1.80
CA ARG A 93 7.18 4.52 -1.35
C ARG A 93 7.12 3.00 -1.36
N VAL A 94 6.02 2.40 -0.93
CA VAL A 94 5.83 0.95 -1.04
C VAL A 94 5.90 0.54 -2.52
N ILE A 95 5.25 1.25 -3.43
CA ILE A 95 5.25 0.89 -4.87
C ILE A 95 6.64 1.08 -5.50
N LEU A 96 7.43 2.06 -5.03
CA LEU A 96 8.78 2.32 -5.52
C LEU A 96 9.71 1.12 -5.37
N TYR A 97 9.72 0.52 -4.18
CA TYR A 97 10.58 -0.62 -3.91
C TYR A 97 9.93 -1.88 -4.48
N ARG A 98 10.57 -2.48 -5.49
CA ARG A 98 10.15 -3.76 -6.04
C ARG A 98 10.63 -4.88 -5.12
N LEU A 99 9.77 -5.86 -4.88
CA LEU A 99 10.21 -7.11 -4.28
C LEU A 99 10.73 -8.01 -5.41
N ASP A 100 12.02 -8.34 -5.36
CA ASP A 100 12.61 -9.39 -6.17
C ASP A 100 13.07 -10.52 -5.24
N PRO A 101 12.52 -11.74 -5.35
CA PRO A 101 12.93 -12.85 -4.51
C PRO A 101 14.41 -13.21 -4.61
N ALA A 102 15.08 -12.85 -5.72
CA ALA A 102 16.52 -13.04 -5.86
C ALA A 102 17.35 -12.09 -4.97
N ASP A 103 16.78 -10.94 -4.61
CA ASP A 103 17.44 -9.86 -3.86
C ASP A 103 16.92 -9.77 -2.42
N ILE A 104 16.41 -10.86 -1.85
CA ILE A 104 15.69 -10.84 -0.56
C ILE A 104 16.50 -10.27 0.61
N ASP A 105 17.82 -10.46 0.59
CA ASP A 105 18.76 -9.99 1.62
C ASP A 105 19.38 -8.62 1.28
N SER A 106 18.90 -7.95 0.23
CA SER A 106 19.42 -6.65 -0.18
C SER A 106 18.91 -5.50 0.72
N PRO A 107 19.66 -4.38 0.80
CA PRO A 107 19.21 -3.17 1.47
C PRO A 107 17.91 -2.58 0.91
N ASP A 108 17.62 -2.79 -0.37
CA ASP A 108 16.37 -2.34 -1.00
C ASP A 108 15.14 -3.04 -0.41
N ILE A 109 15.29 -4.31 0.01
CA ILE A 109 14.22 -5.05 0.71
C ILE A 109 14.07 -4.59 2.15
N ASP A 110 15.13 -4.14 2.81
CA ASP A 110 15.02 -3.49 4.12
C ASP A 110 14.23 -2.18 4.03
N GLU A 111 14.51 -1.39 3.00
CA GLU A 111 13.78 -0.16 2.70
C GLU A 111 12.31 -0.43 2.31
N LYS A 112 12.04 -1.49 1.54
CA LYS A 112 10.69 -1.97 1.27
C LYS A 112 9.96 -2.31 2.57
N LEU A 113 10.59 -3.09 3.43
CA LEU A 113 10.01 -3.55 4.69
C LEU A 113 9.70 -2.38 5.62
N GLN A 114 10.60 -1.39 5.68
CA GLN A 114 10.37 -0.15 6.42
C GLN A 114 9.23 0.68 5.82
N ALA A 115 9.19 0.84 4.48
CA ALA A 115 8.10 1.54 3.81
C ALA A 115 6.73 0.88 4.07
N CYS A 116 6.69 -0.46 4.11
CA CYS A 116 5.50 -1.22 4.51
C CYS A 116 5.09 -0.90 5.95
N CYS A 117 6.03 -0.92 6.91
CA CYS A 117 5.75 -0.58 8.31
C CYS A 117 5.21 0.85 8.46
N ASP A 118 5.81 1.82 7.76
CA ASP A 118 5.40 3.22 7.79
C ASP A 118 3.99 3.39 7.22
N PHE A 119 3.70 2.75 6.07
CA PHE A 119 2.36 2.73 5.48
C PHE A 119 1.33 2.25 6.51
N VAL A 120 1.57 1.12 7.16
CA VAL A 120 0.62 0.54 8.13
C VAL A 120 0.43 1.48 9.32
N GLY A 121 1.51 2.04 9.86
CA GLY A 121 1.43 2.99 10.97
C GLY A 121 0.58 4.22 10.63
N ILE A 122 0.78 4.79 9.44
CA ILE A 122 0.03 5.96 8.97
C ILE A 122 -1.43 5.59 8.68
N PHE A 123 -1.67 4.46 8.00
CA PHE A 123 -3.00 3.95 7.72
C PHE A 123 -3.80 3.77 9.01
N ARG A 124 -3.18 3.14 10.02
CA ARG A 124 -3.80 2.93 11.33
C ARG A 124 -4.10 4.25 12.05
N ALA A 125 -3.20 5.24 11.95
CA ALA A 125 -3.42 6.56 12.52
C ALA A 125 -4.62 7.27 11.89
N LEU A 126 -4.74 7.24 10.56
CA LEU A 126 -5.89 7.81 9.85
C LEU A 126 -7.19 7.07 10.16
N GLN A 127 -7.15 5.72 10.25
CA GLN A 127 -8.31 4.91 10.59
C GLN A 127 -8.83 5.25 12.00
N LYS A 128 -7.93 5.41 12.99
CA LYS A 128 -8.28 5.86 14.35
C LYS A 128 -8.92 7.24 14.38
N LYS A 129 -8.44 8.16 13.52
CA LYS A 129 -9.03 9.50 13.37
C LYS A 129 -10.33 9.52 12.55
N ARG A 130 -10.80 8.37 12.05
CA ARG A 130 -11.96 8.24 11.14
C ARG A 130 -11.82 9.08 9.87
N GLN A 131 -10.58 9.35 9.45
CA GLN A 131 -10.26 10.21 8.31
C GLN A 131 -10.11 9.45 6.99
N ILE A 132 -9.84 8.14 7.01
CA ILE A 132 -9.84 7.36 5.76
C ILE A 132 -11.30 7.09 5.37
N PRO A 133 -11.68 7.33 4.12
CA PRO A 133 -12.92 6.78 3.63
C PRO A 133 -12.84 5.25 3.61
N LYS A 134 -13.99 4.59 3.69
CA LYS A 134 -14.12 3.12 3.75
C LYS A 134 -13.85 2.48 2.38
N HIS A 135 -12.70 2.77 1.77
CA HIS A 135 -12.41 2.39 0.39
C HIS A 135 -11.82 1.00 0.31
N TRP A 136 -12.45 0.17 -0.53
CA TRP A 136 -12.00 -1.18 -0.86
C TRP A 136 -10.55 -1.22 -1.35
N GLY A 137 -10.11 -0.21 -2.12
CA GLY A 137 -8.74 -0.13 -2.64
C GLY A 137 -7.66 -0.06 -1.55
N ASP A 138 -7.88 0.72 -0.49
CA ASP A 138 -6.91 0.81 0.61
C ASP A 138 -6.85 -0.47 1.43
N MET A 139 -8.00 -1.15 1.58
CA MET A 139 -8.06 -2.47 2.22
C MET A 139 -7.22 -3.47 1.44
N LEU A 140 -7.43 -3.57 0.11
CA LEU A 140 -6.65 -4.46 -0.74
C LEU A 140 -5.16 -4.14 -0.68
N PHE A 141 -4.80 -2.86 -0.76
CA PHE A 141 -3.40 -2.47 -0.67
C PHE A 141 -2.80 -2.80 0.71
N SER A 142 -3.55 -2.62 1.79
CA SER A 142 -3.13 -3.02 3.13
C SER A 142 -2.94 -4.53 3.26
N PHE A 143 -3.80 -5.35 2.65
CA PHE A 143 -3.62 -6.80 2.58
C PHE A 143 -2.33 -7.15 1.83
N GLN A 144 -2.11 -6.57 0.64
CA GLN A 144 -0.90 -6.79 -0.16
C GLN A 144 0.38 -6.42 0.61
N VAL A 145 0.36 -5.31 1.34
CA VAL A 145 1.45 -4.91 2.24
C VAL A 145 1.66 -5.94 3.36
N GLY A 146 0.58 -6.43 3.98
CA GLY A 146 0.63 -7.49 4.99
C GLY A 146 1.32 -8.76 4.47
N VAL A 147 0.87 -9.27 3.33
CA VAL A 147 1.47 -10.45 2.66
C VAL A 147 2.94 -10.20 2.33
N THR A 148 3.27 -9.02 1.81
CA THR A 148 4.66 -8.66 1.48
C THR A 148 5.58 -8.72 2.70
N MET A 149 5.16 -8.14 3.83
CA MET A 149 5.96 -8.18 5.07
C MET A 149 6.16 -9.60 5.56
N VAL A 150 5.09 -10.41 5.57
CA VAL A 150 5.14 -11.80 6.02
C VAL A 150 6.03 -12.64 5.09
N TYR A 151 5.92 -12.44 3.78
CA TYR A 151 6.73 -13.13 2.79
C TYR A 151 8.22 -12.79 2.92
N ILE A 152 8.57 -11.52 3.15
CA ILE A 152 9.98 -11.13 3.39
C ILE A 152 10.55 -11.86 4.60
N VAL A 153 9.80 -11.91 5.70
CA VAL A 153 10.20 -12.65 6.91
C VAL A 153 10.35 -14.15 6.62
N PHE A 154 9.37 -14.73 5.94
CA PHE A 154 9.37 -16.14 5.53
C PHE A 154 10.62 -16.47 4.71
N ARG A 155 10.87 -15.72 3.64
CA ARG A 155 12.00 -15.96 2.73
C ARG A 155 13.36 -15.78 3.40
N ARG A 156 13.49 -14.82 4.31
CA ARG A 156 14.74 -14.59 5.05
C ARG A 156 14.99 -15.65 6.12
N ALA A 157 13.95 -16.40 6.52
CA ALA A 157 14.03 -17.37 7.60
C ALA A 157 14.68 -16.79 8.88
N VAL A 158 14.30 -15.56 9.24
CA VAL A 158 14.80 -14.85 10.43
C VAL A 158 13.70 -14.62 11.47
N PRO A 159 14.04 -14.45 12.76
CA PRO A 159 13.09 -14.00 13.76
C PRO A 159 12.46 -12.65 13.38
N ILE A 160 11.16 -12.50 13.64
CA ILE A 160 10.44 -11.30 13.23
C ILE A 160 10.89 -10.08 14.06
N PRO A 161 11.33 -8.99 13.42
CA PRO A 161 11.60 -7.74 14.11
C PRO A 161 10.33 -7.18 14.79
N LYS A 162 10.48 -6.60 16.00
CA LYS A 162 9.34 -6.14 16.82
C LYS A 162 8.45 -5.10 16.12
N ASN A 163 9.03 -4.23 15.31
CA ASN A 163 8.31 -3.24 14.50
C ASN A 163 7.47 -3.90 13.41
N VAL A 164 8.01 -4.94 12.76
CA VAL A 164 7.34 -5.72 11.72
C VAL A 164 6.20 -6.55 12.31
N ASP A 165 6.42 -7.24 13.43
CA ASP A 165 5.34 -7.98 14.13
C ASP A 165 4.20 -7.04 14.56
N ARG A 166 4.53 -5.84 15.05
CA ARG A 166 3.51 -4.83 15.36
C ARG A 166 2.73 -4.41 14.11
N ALA A 167 3.42 -4.14 13.01
CA ALA A 167 2.79 -3.75 11.75
C ALA A 167 1.86 -4.86 11.23
N ILE A 168 2.30 -6.12 11.22
CA ILE A 168 1.47 -7.27 10.81
C ILE A 168 0.18 -7.32 11.65
N ARG A 169 0.27 -7.16 12.98
CA ARG A 169 -0.90 -7.10 13.86
C ARG A 169 -1.84 -5.92 13.57
N ASP A 170 -1.27 -4.76 13.24
CA ASP A 170 -2.07 -3.58 12.87
C ASP A 170 -2.78 -3.77 11.52
N VAL A 171 -2.17 -4.49 10.56
CA VAL A 171 -2.84 -4.89 9.31
C VAL A 171 -3.98 -5.87 9.59
N ALA A 172 -3.72 -6.95 10.34
CA ALA A 172 -4.76 -7.92 10.71
C ALA A 172 -5.96 -7.25 11.40
N SER A 173 -5.69 -6.38 12.38
CA SER A 173 -6.72 -5.57 13.04
C SER A 173 -7.48 -4.67 12.08
N SER A 174 -6.82 -4.15 11.05
CA SER A 174 -7.45 -3.30 10.04
C SER A 174 -8.37 -4.11 9.13
N LEU A 175 -7.94 -5.29 8.69
CA LEU A 175 -8.73 -6.20 7.88
C LEU A 175 -9.96 -6.73 8.64
N ALA A 176 -9.83 -7.04 9.93
CA ALA A 176 -10.97 -7.42 10.77
C ALA A 176 -12.05 -6.32 10.79
N ILE A 177 -11.67 -5.05 10.90
CA ILE A 177 -12.62 -3.91 10.84
C ILE A 177 -13.32 -3.81 9.47
N PHE A 178 -12.65 -4.21 8.39
CA PHE A 178 -13.27 -4.27 7.06
C PHE A 178 -14.20 -5.47 6.92
N ALA A 179 -13.80 -6.63 7.43
CA ALA A 179 -14.59 -7.86 7.46
C ALA A 179 -15.90 -7.70 8.23
N ASP A 180 -15.88 -7.01 9.37
CA ASP A 180 -17.08 -6.62 10.12
C ASP A 180 -18.11 -5.82 9.29
N ARG A 181 -17.66 -5.23 8.18
CA ARG A 181 -18.48 -4.38 7.29
C ARG A 181 -18.77 -5.02 5.95
N SER A 182 -18.08 -6.11 5.59
CA SER A 182 -18.22 -6.77 4.30
C SER A 182 -17.67 -8.18 4.35
N GLU A 183 -18.52 -9.17 4.07
CA GLU A 183 -18.14 -10.59 3.95
C GLU A 183 -17.08 -10.82 2.86
N LYS A 184 -17.02 -9.96 1.85
CA LYS A 184 -15.99 -10.03 0.81
C LYS A 184 -14.58 -9.82 1.37
N ALA A 185 -14.46 -9.15 2.52
CA ALA A 185 -13.18 -8.91 3.17
C ALA A 185 -12.71 -10.10 4.05
N ASP A 186 -13.59 -11.07 4.35
CA ASP A 186 -13.27 -12.21 5.22
C ASP A 186 -12.08 -13.01 4.68
N VAL A 187 -12.07 -13.33 3.39
CA VAL A 187 -10.98 -14.12 2.77
C VAL A 187 -9.59 -13.48 2.93
N TYR A 188 -9.50 -12.15 2.89
CA TYR A 188 -8.22 -11.45 3.07
C TYR A 188 -7.79 -11.40 4.53
N ARG A 189 -8.76 -11.20 5.45
CA ARG A 189 -8.52 -11.29 6.89
C ARG A 189 -8.01 -12.68 7.25
N ASP A 190 -8.76 -13.71 6.86
CA ASP A 190 -8.48 -15.10 7.22
C ASP A 190 -7.13 -15.55 6.66
N CYS A 191 -6.84 -15.22 5.40
CA CYS A 191 -5.54 -15.50 4.79
C CYS A 191 -4.39 -14.83 5.55
N LEU A 192 -4.53 -13.54 5.89
CA LEU A 192 -3.47 -12.85 6.64
C LEU A 192 -3.35 -13.37 8.07
N ASP A 193 -4.45 -13.74 8.72
CA ASP A 193 -4.45 -14.29 10.08
C ASP A 193 -3.74 -15.64 10.13
N VAL A 194 -3.99 -16.53 9.16
CA VAL A 194 -3.24 -17.78 9.01
C VAL A 194 -1.76 -17.47 8.84
N LEU A 195 -1.40 -16.69 7.83
CA LEU A 195 -0.01 -16.31 7.54
C LEU A 195 0.71 -15.71 8.76
N ALA A 196 0.07 -14.77 9.45
CA ALA A 196 0.63 -14.09 10.60
C ALA A 196 0.86 -15.04 11.77
N ASN A 197 -0.02 -16.03 11.98
CA ASN A 197 0.13 -16.98 13.07
C ASN A 197 1.19 -18.06 12.77
N SER A 198 1.22 -18.58 11.54
CA SER A 198 2.10 -19.68 11.16
C SER A 198 3.57 -19.25 11.09
N ILE A 199 3.86 -18.08 10.51
CA ILE A 199 5.25 -17.62 10.28
C ILE A 199 5.83 -16.91 11.52
N SER A 200 4.97 -16.35 12.39
CA SER A 200 5.44 -15.47 13.46
C SER A 200 5.61 -16.13 14.82
N ARG A 201 5.02 -17.32 15.08
CA ARG A 201 4.86 -17.79 16.47
C ARG A 201 5.05 -19.28 16.72
N SER A 202 4.77 -20.15 15.75
CA SER A 202 4.71 -21.60 15.98
C SER A 202 5.74 -22.40 15.17
N CYS A 203 6.27 -21.85 14.09
CA CYS A 203 7.16 -22.55 13.18
C CYS A 203 8.62 -22.09 13.27
N THR A 204 9.53 -22.96 12.87
CA THR A 204 10.91 -22.57 12.57
C THR A 204 10.89 -21.43 11.56
N PRO A 205 11.73 -20.39 11.70
CA PRO A 205 11.79 -19.32 10.72
C PRO A 205 11.92 -19.88 9.29
N GLY A 206 11.08 -19.38 8.38
CA GLY A 206 11.03 -19.82 6.98
C GLY A 206 10.27 -21.12 6.73
N THR A 207 9.58 -21.67 7.74
CA THR A 207 8.66 -22.80 7.53
C THR A 207 7.22 -22.41 7.88
N ILE A 208 6.29 -23.07 7.20
CA ILE A 208 4.84 -22.99 7.44
C ILE A 208 4.39 -24.43 7.60
N ASP A 209 3.63 -24.72 8.65
CA ASP A 209 3.08 -26.04 8.86
C ASP A 209 2.08 -26.43 7.77
N GLU A 210 1.90 -27.73 7.61
CA GLU A 210 1.10 -28.31 6.52
C GLU A 210 -0.39 -27.96 6.61
N GLU A 211 -0.93 -27.77 7.81
CA GLU A 211 -2.33 -27.35 8.01
C GLU A 211 -2.52 -25.93 7.47
N SER A 212 -1.66 -25.01 7.91
CA SER A 212 -1.66 -23.62 7.45
C SER A 212 -1.44 -23.50 5.94
N ARG A 213 -0.57 -24.30 5.34
CA ARG A 213 -0.36 -24.32 3.87
C ARG A 213 -1.63 -24.69 3.11
N ARG A 214 -2.38 -25.69 3.59
CA ARG A 214 -3.63 -26.11 2.96
C ARG A 214 -4.70 -25.04 3.08
N GLU A 215 -4.80 -24.38 4.24
CA GLU A 215 -5.72 -23.26 4.43
C GLU A 215 -5.40 -22.11 3.47
N ILE A 216 -4.13 -21.70 3.38
CA ILE A 216 -3.70 -20.67 2.42
C ILE A 216 -4.04 -21.10 1.00
N SER A 217 -3.68 -22.34 0.60
CA SER A 217 -3.96 -22.87 -0.75
C SER A 217 -5.45 -22.83 -1.08
N GLY A 218 -6.34 -23.11 -0.11
CA GLY A 218 -7.79 -23.04 -0.31
C GLY A 218 -8.31 -21.63 -0.58
N MET A 219 -7.62 -20.60 -0.07
CA MET A 219 -8.01 -19.19 -0.24
C MET A 219 -7.33 -18.50 -1.45
N VAL A 220 -6.16 -18.98 -1.89
CA VAL A 220 -5.37 -18.36 -2.96
C VAL A 220 -6.18 -18.11 -4.22
N GLN A 221 -6.95 -19.09 -4.70
CA GLN A 221 -7.71 -18.95 -5.94
C GLN A 221 -8.77 -17.84 -5.84
N GLN A 222 -9.48 -17.78 -4.71
CA GLN A 222 -10.48 -16.74 -4.45
C GLN A 222 -9.85 -15.34 -4.37
N ILE A 223 -8.66 -15.22 -3.77
CA ILE A 223 -7.90 -13.98 -3.66
C ILE A 223 -7.36 -13.51 -5.02
N ILE A 224 -7.02 -14.44 -5.92
CA ILE A 224 -6.59 -14.10 -7.28
C ILE A 224 -7.77 -13.58 -8.10
N GLU A 225 -8.90 -14.28 -8.05
CA GLU A 225 -10.11 -13.92 -8.80
C GLU A 225 -10.69 -12.56 -8.39
N SER A 226 -10.44 -12.13 -7.16
CA SER A 226 -10.88 -10.83 -6.65
C SER A 226 -10.02 -9.63 -7.07
N GLY A 227 -8.98 -9.86 -7.88
CA GLY A 227 -8.17 -8.80 -8.50
C GLY A 227 -6.92 -8.41 -7.72
N THR A 228 -6.37 -9.32 -6.92
CA THR A 228 -5.09 -9.10 -6.22
C THR A 228 -3.93 -8.97 -7.20
N ALA A 229 -2.91 -8.18 -6.84
CA ALA A 229 -1.75 -7.97 -7.69
C ALA A 229 -0.99 -9.29 -7.97
N PRO A 230 -0.47 -9.52 -9.19
CA PRO A 230 0.14 -10.80 -9.58
C PRO A 230 1.34 -11.22 -8.73
N ASP A 231 2.11 -10.26 -8.24
CA ASP A 231 3.23 -10.46 -7.31
C ASP A 231 2.78 -11.07 -5.98
N VAL A 232 1.66 -10.57 -5.44
CA VAL A 232 1.06 -11.11 -4.21
C VAL A 232 0.52 -12.51 -4.42
N ALA A 233 -0.10 -12.79 -5.56
CA ALA A 233 -0.52 -14.15 -5.93
C ALA A 233 0.67 -15.12 -5.98
N SER A 234 1.80 -14.69 -6.54
CA SER A 234 3.04 -15.49 -6.58
C SER A 234 3.59 -15.77 -5.18
N MET A 235 3.62 -14.76 -4.30
CA MET A 235 4.08 -14.91 -2.91
C MET A 235 3.20 -15.90 -2.13
N LEU A 236 1.87 -15.78 -2.24
CA LEU A 236 0.94 -16.68 -1.57
C LEU A 236 1.07 -18.11 -2.09
N SER A 237 1.22 -18.25 -3.41
CA SER A 237 1.40 -19.55 -4.06
C SER A 237 2.66 -20.24 -3.56
N GLU A 238 3.79 -19.53 -3.49
CA GLU A 238 5.04 -20.07 -2.94
C GLU A 238 4.90 -20.48 -1.47
N MET A 239 4.27 -19.65 -0.64
CA MET A 239 4.03 -19.98 0.78
C MET A 239 3.06 -21.16 0.96
N SER A 240 2.16 -21.40 0.01
CA SER A 240 1.21 -22.54 0.05
C SER A 240 1.79 -23.86 -0.49
N GLN A 241 2.93 -23.84 -1.17
CA GLN A 241 3.53 -25.05 -1.72
C GLN A 241 4.23 -25.87 -0.64
N VAL A 242 4.09 -27.19 -0.71
CA VAL A 242 4.89 -28.12 0.09
C VAL A 242 6.33 -28.02 -0.40
N SER A 243 7.27 -27.74 0.51
CA SER A 243 8.70 -27.86 0.21
C SER A 243 8.94 -29.29 -0.27
N GLY A 244 9.19 -29.47 -1.58
CA GLY A 244 9.53 -30.78 -2.11
C GLY A 244 10.78 -31.28 -1.38
N ASP A 245 10.73 -32.52 -0.89
CA ASP A 245 11.89 -33.22 -0.37
C ASP A 245 12.99 -33.20 -1.45
N GLY A 246 14.01 -32.37 -1.21
CA GLY A 246 15.27 -32.34 -1.97
C GLY A 246 16.38 -32.93 -1.13
#